data_AF-A0A6C0IIT8-F1
#
_entry.id   AF-A0A6C0IIT8-F1
#
_cell.length_a   1.000
_cell.length_b   1.000
_cell.length_c   1.000
_cell.angle_alpha   90.00
_cell.angle_beta   90.00
_cell.angle_gamma   90.00
#
_symmetry.space_group_name_H-M   'P 1'
#
loop_
_entity.id
_entity.type
_entity.pdbx_description
1 polymer ?
#
loop_
_entity_poly.entity_id
_entity_poly.type
_entity_poly.pdbx_seq_one_letter_code
_entity_poly.pdbx_strand_id
1 'polypeptide(L)'
;MSWGTCYSGSNNIHFDFPPIMKDGRNYANWQPGGALNEEIRKDNKIHSNWAYRKYLTENADNIIRVNQAFACDDCCSCPAKYPSTVQPTTNNNTPFLYKSCLDNSQPFGYENSDLKNLYLSDTQLQSRMVTPVITQEQILRQGYARAN
;
A
#
# COMPACT_ATOMS: atom_id res chain seq x y z
N MET A 1 -18.49 -43.45 -11.49
CA MET A 1 -17.84 -42.62 -10.45
C MET A 1 -18.43 -41.23 -10.53
N SER A 2 -18.92 -40.72 -9.40
CA SER A 2 -19.76 -39.53 -9.27
C SER A 2 -18.96 -38.23 -9.47
N TRP A 3 -19.42 -37.37 -10.36
CA TRP A 3 -18.88 -36.02 -10.66
C TRP A 3 -19.25 -34.98 -9.58
N GLY A 4 -19.06 -35.30 -8.30
CA GLY A 4 -19.65 -34.45 -7.25
C GLY A 4 -19.00 -34.44 -5.88
N THR A 5 -17.88 -35.14 -5.64
CA THR A 5 -17.25 -35.11 -4.31
C THR A 5 -15.73 -35.05 -4.42
N CYS A 6 -15.20 -33.83 -4.60
CA CYS A 6 -13.83 -33.55 -4.21
C CYS A 6 -13.77 -33.48 -2.68
N TYR A 7 -13.17 -34.48 -2.04
CA TYR A 7 -12.99 -34.52 -0.57
C TYR A 7 -11.75 -33.76 -0.08
N SER A 8 -11.01 -33.12 -1.00
CA SER A 8 -9.88 -32.25 -0.70
C SER A 8 -10.07 -30.94 -1.44
N GLY A 9 -10.46 -29.90 -0.70
CA GLY A 9 -10.74 -28.57 -1.22
C GLY A 9 -9.52 -27.66 -1.23
N SER A 10 -8.45 -28.04 -1.94
CA SER A 10 -7.34 -27.12 -2.20
C SER A 10 -7.54 -26.42 -3.55
N ASN A 11 -7.85 -25.12 -3.53
CA ASN A 11 -7.91 -24.25 -4.72
C ASN A 11 -6.50 -23.89 -5.25
N ASN A 12 -5.51 -24.75 -5.07
CA ASN A 12 -4.14 -24.55 -5.54
C ASN A 12 -3.77 -25.67 -6.52
N ILE A 13 -3.33 -25.30 -7.72
CA ILE A 13 -2.83 -26.23 -8.74
C ILE A 13 -1.43 -26.76 -8.41
N HIS A 14 -0.73 -26.12 -7.47
CA HIS A 14 0.58 -26.52 -6.97
C HIS A 14 0.43 -27.21 -5.60
N PHE A 15 0.49 -28.54 -5.59
CA PHE A 15 0.26 -29.35 -4.39
C PHE A 15 1.31 -29.15 -3.29
N ASP A 16 2.53 -28.75 -3.66
CA ASP A 16 3.62 -28.44 -2.71
C ASP A 16 3.52 -27.03 -2.11
N PHE A 17 2.50 -26.25 -2.49
CA PHE A 17 2.32 -24.88 -2.04
C PHE A 17 1.04 -24.74 -1.20
N PRO A 18 1.00 -23.81 -0.24
CA PRO A 18 -0.14 -23.65 0.65
C PRO A 18 -1.41 -23.28 -0.14
N PRO A 19 -2.61 -23.56 0.40
CA PRO A 19 -3.86 -23.21 -0.26
C PRO A 19 -3.95 -21.71 -0.58
N ILE A 20 -4.37 -21.38 -1.80
CA ILE A 20 -4.61 -19.99 -2.25
C ILE A 20 -5.90 -19.51 -1.59
N MET A 21 -5.78 -18.87 -0.43
CA MET A 21 -6.90 -18.24 0.28
C MET A 21 -6.81 -16.72 0.16
N LYS A 22 -7.93 -16.07 -0.20
CA LYS A 22 -8.00 -14.60 -0.34
C LYS A 22 -7.81 -13.86 0.99
N ASP A 23 -8.05 -14.54 2.12
CA ASP A 23 -7.95 -13.93 3.46
C ASP A 23 -6.53 -13.93 4.07
N GLY A 24 -5.54 -14.53 3.39
CA GLY A 24 -4.13 -14.51 3.81
C GLY A 24 -3.80 -15.28 5.10
N ARG A 25 -4.77 -15.97 5.74
CA ARG A 25 -4.55 -16.63 7.05
C ARG A 25 -3.53 -17.77 7.03
N ASN A 26 -3.24 -18.38 5.89
CA ASN A 26 -2.18 -19.38 5.77
C ASN A 26 -0.76 -18.82 5.98
N TYR A 27 -0.60 -17.50 5.89
CA TYR A 27 0.70 -16.83 5.99
C TYR A 27 0.76 -15.82 7.14
N ALA A 28 -0.31 -15.68 7.92
CA ALA A 28 -0.40 -14.67 8.97
C ALA A 28 -0.43 -15.32 10.35
N ASN A 29 0.75 -15.54 10.95
CA ASN A 29 0.89 -15.83 12.37
C ASN A 29 0.74 -14.53 13.17
N TRP A 30 -0.43 -13.89 13.11
CA TRP A 30 -0.67 -12.67 13.87
C TRP A 30 -0.76 -13.00 15.36
N GLN A 31 0.21 -12.53 16.13
CA GLN A 31 0.19 -12.55 17.58
C GLN A 31 -0.10 -11.14 18.12
N PRO A 32 -1.01 -10.97 19.08
CA PRO A 32 -1.27 -9.67 19.66
C PRO A 32 -0.04 -9.18 20.43
N GLY A 33 0.37 -7.93 20.21
CA GLY A 33 1.56 -7.35 20.86
C GLY A 33 1.53 -7.38 22.39
N GLY A 34 0.34 -7.41 22.99
CA GLY A 34 0.18 -7.60 24.44
C GLY A 34 0.66 -8.97 24.93
N ALA A 35 0.35 -10.05 24.21
CA ALA A 35 0.79 -11.40 24.55
C ALA A 35 2.31 -11.52 24.41
N LEU A 36 2.87 -10.96 23.34
CA LEU A 36 4.31 -10.94 23.09
C LEU A 36 5.07 -10.15 24.17
N ASN A 37 4.52 -9.02 24.64
CA ASN A 37 5.11 -8.26 25.74
C ASN A 37 5.08 -9.04 27.06
N GLU A 38 4.02 -9.80 27.31
CA GLU A 38 3.90 -10.61 28.50
C GLU A 38 4.87 -11.81 28.49
N GLU A 39 5.07 -12.41 27.32
CA GLU A 39 6.08 -13.45 27.08
C GLU A 39 7.51 -12.92 27.30
N ILE A 40 7.86 -11.78 26.70
CA ILE A 40 9.17 -11.13 26.92
C ILE A 40 9.42 -10.90 28.42
N ARG A 41 8.40 -10.46 29.16
CA ARG A 41 8.51 -10.23 30.60
C ARG A 41 8.68 -11.53 31.38
N LYS A 42 7.99 -12.61 31.00
CA LYS A 42 8.11 -13.93 31.63
C LYS A 42 9.49 -14.53 31.39
N ASP A 43 9.97 -14.51 30.15
CA ASP A 43 11.23 -15.11 29.73
C ASP A 43 12.44 -14.41 30.36
N ASN A 44 12.40 -13.08 30.40
CA ASN A 44 13.47 -12.27 30.97
C ASN A 44 13.30 -12.00 32.48
N LYS A 45 12.31 -12.63 33.13
CA LYS A 45 12.00 -12.48 34.57
C LYS A 45 11.86 -11.01 35.00
N ILE A 46 11.17 -10.22 34.19
CA ILE A 46 11.00 -8.78 34.39
C ILE A 46 9.71 -8.51 35.18
N HIS A 47 9.89 -8.13 36.44
CA HIS A 47 8.77 -7.87 37.36
C HIS A 47 8.33 -6.40 37.42
N SER A 48 9.17 -5.45 36.98
CA SER A 48 8.89 -4.00 37.09
C SER A 48 8.84 -3.29 35.73
N ASN A 49 7.98 -2.27 35.63
CA ASN A 49 7.83 -1.47 34.42
C ASN A 49 9.12 -0.73 34.03
N TRP A 50 9.92 -0.33 35.02
CA TRP A 50 11.21 0.31 34.79
C TRP A 50 12.20 -0.67 34.15
N ALA A 51 12.32 -1.89 34.68
CA ALA A 51 13.21 -2.91 34.13
C ALA A 51 12.80 -3.31 32.71
N TYR A 52 11.48 -3.34 32.42
CA TYR A 52 10.98 -3.59 31.08
C TYR A 52 11.39 -2.50 30.09
N ARG A 53 11.24 -1.23 30.46
CA ARG A 53 11.70 -0.11 29.62
C ARG A 53 13.21 -0.16 29.38
N LYS A 54 13.99 -0.45 30.42
CA LYS A 54 15.45 -0.61 30.33
C LYS A 54 15.82 -1.73 29.35
N TYR A 55 15.18 -2.90 29.46
CA TYR A 55 15.39 -4.02 28.55
C TYR A 55 15.10 -3.64 27.09
N LEU A 56 13.97 -2.98 26.83
CA LEU A 56 13.61 -2.54 25.48
C LEU A 56 14.62 -1.54 24.91
N THR A 57 15.13 -0.61 25.73
CA THR A 57 16.13 0.37 25.28
C THR A 57 17.49 -0.27 25.02
N GLU A 58 17.92 -1.21 25.87
CA GLU A 58 19.22 -1.89 25.71
C GLU A 58 19.22 -2.86 24.53
N ASN A 59 18.06 -3.42 24.16
CA ASN A 59 17.91 -4.37 23.07
C ASN A 59 17.22 -3.78 21.83
N ALA A 60 17.04 -2.46 21.77
CA ALA A 60 16.23 -1.79 20.75
C ALA A 60 16.68 -2.13 19.33
N ASP A 61 17.98 -2.03 19.05
CA ASP A 61 18.54 -2.29 17.72
C ASP A 61 18.29 -3.73 17.26
N ASN A 62 18.38 -4.69 18.17
CA ASN A 62 18.14 -6.09 17.86
C ASN A 62 16.65 -6.35 17.58
N ILE A 63 15.76 -5.80 18.41
CA ILE A 63 14.30 -5.91 18.24
C ILE A 63 13.88 -5.30 16.90
N ILE A 64 14.38 -4.10 16.58
CA ILE A 64 14.09 -3.41 15.32
C ILE A 64 14.54 -4.26 14.14
N ARG A 65 15.77 -4.77 14.16
CA ARG A 65 16.33 -5.62 13.08
C ARG A 65 15.51 -6.89 12.87
N VAL A 66 15.11 -7.56 13.95
CA VAL A 66 14.30 -8.79 13.88
C VAL A 66 12.91 -8.50 13.34
N ASN A 67 12.25 -7.44 13.82
CA ASN A 67 10.94 -7.02 13.33
C ASN A 67 10.99 -6.65 11.84
N GLN A 68 12.04 -5.96 11.40
CA GLN A 68 12.26 -5.65 9.99
C GLN A 68 12.40 -6.92 9.15
N ALA A 69 13.12 -7.93 9.63
CA ALA A 69 13.28 -9.20 8.94
C ALA A 69 11.95 -9.97 8.79
N PHE A 70 11.16 -10.05 9.87
CA PHE A 70 9.84 -10.70 9.83
C PHE A 70 8.87 -9.96 8.91
N ALA A 71 8.79 -8.63 8.99
CA ALA A 71 7.95 -7.84 8.10
C ALA A 71 8.33 -8.03 6.62
N CYS A 72 9.61 -8.27 6.34
CA CYS A 72 10.10 -8.56 5.00
C CYS A 72 9.67 -9.96 4.51
N ASP A 73 9.75 -10.96 5.38
CA ASP A 73 9.35 -12.34 5.06
C ASP A 73 7.83 -12.43 4.82
N ASP A 74 7.03 -11.65 5.56
CA ASP A 74 5.57 -11.56 5.37
C ASP A 74 5.17 -10.90 4.02
N CYS A 75 6.07 -10.13 3.39
CA CYS A 75 5.80 -9.36 2.18
C CYS A 75 6.24 -10.07 0.88
N CYS A 76 6.59 -11.35 0.92
CA CYS A 76 6.99 -12.19 -0.23
C CYS A 76 8.24 -11.74 -1.02
N SER A 77 8.85 -10.57 -0.75
CA SER A 77 10.10 -10.14 -1.42
C SER A 77 10.89 -9.14 -0.58
N CYS A 78 11.97 -9.61 0.04
CA CYS A 78 12.91 -8.78 0.78
C CYS A 78 14.19 -8.53 -0.03
N PRO A 79 14.48 -7.30 -0.50
CA PRO A 79 15.67 -7.01 -1.30
C PRO A 79 17.00 -7.31 -0.59
N ALA A 80 17.01 -7.33 0.75
CA ALA A 80 18.23 -7.50 1.54
C ALA A 80 18.73 -8.95 1.64
N LYS A 81 17.87 -9.97 1.43
CA LYS A 81 18.27 -11.39 1.53
C LYS A 81 18.76 -11.98 0.21
N TYR A 82 18.49 -11.31 -0.92
CA TYR A 82 19.02 -11.72 -2.21
C TYR A 82 20.21 -10.80 -2.53
N PRO A 83 21.47 -11.26 -2.42
CA PRO A 83 22.58 -10.51 -2.99
C PRO A 83 22.24 -10.30 -4.46
N SER A 84 22.05 -9.03 -4.84
CA SER A 84 21.81 -8.63 -6.23
C SER A 84 23.04 -8.99 -7.06
N THR A 85 23.12 -10.25 -7.49
CA THR A 85 23.87 -10.66 -8.69
C THR A 85 23.16 -10.17 -9.94
N VAL A 86 21.91 -9.73 -9.80
CA VAL A 86 21.27 -8.82 -10.74
C VAL A 86 22.03 -7.51 -10.62
N GLN A 87 22.94 -7.27 -11.56
CA GLN A 87 23.42 -5.93 -11.92
C GLN A 87 22.28 -4.93 -11.73
N PRO A 88 22.52 -3.68 -11.31
CA PRO A 88 21.50 -2.66 -11.40
C PRO A 88 21.13 -2.57 -12.88
N THR A 89 20.13 -3.35 -13.29
CA THR A 89 19.45 -3.16 -14.55
C THR A 89 19.07 -1.71 -14.46
N THR A 90 19.52 -0.94 -15.44
CA THR A 90 19.10 0.43 -15.65
C THR A 90 17.58 0.37 -15.67
N ASN A 91 16.97 0.47 -14.48
CA ASN A 91 15.56 0.32 -14.29
C ASN A 91 15.03 1.63 -14.83
N ASN A 92 14.75 1.62 -16.13
CA ASN A 92 14.01 2.65 -16.84
C ASN A 92 12.55 2.70 -16.36
N ASN A 93 12.32 2.37 -15.08
CA ASN A 93 11.06 2.41 -14.38
C ASN A 93 10.92 3.79 -13.71
N THR A 94 11.25 4.84 -14.45
CA THR A 94 10.99 6.21 -14.04
C THR A 94 9.50 6.47 -14.22
N PRO A 95 8.79 6.99 -13.21
CA PRO A 95 7.38 7.32 -13.34
C PRO A 95 7.13 8.20 -14.55
N PHE A 96 6.07 7.90 -15.31
CA PHE A 96 5.64 8.78 -16.39
C PHE A 96 5.19 10.13 -15.83
N LEU A 97 5.77 11.22 -16.35
CA LEU A 97 5.42 12.59 -15.97
C LEU A 97 4.52 13.24 -17.03
N TYR A 98 3.34 13.68 -16.61
CA TYR A 98 2.46 14.52 -17.41
C TYR A 98 3.05 15.92 -17.59
N LYS A 99 2.93 16.50 -18.78
CA LYS A 99 3.48 17.84 -19.08
C LYS A 99 2.60 18.98 -18.58
N SER A 100 1.30 18.73 -18.39
CA SER A 100 0.33 19.73 -17.94
C SER A 100 -0.91 19.08 -17.33
N CYS A 101 -1.74 19.84 -16.63
CA CYS A 101 -3.01 19.37 -16.05
C CYS A 101 -4.07 18.96 -17.09
N LEU A 102 -3.83 19.29 -18.36
CA LEU A 102 -4.70 18.92 -19.49
C LEU A 102 -4.08 17.80 -20.35
N ASP A 103 -2.89 17.33 -19.99
CA ASP A 103 -2.19 16.28 -20.71
C ASP A 103 -2.80 14.91 -20.37
N ASN A 104 -3.43 14.28 -21.36
CA ASN A 104 -4.00 12.94 -21.24
C ASN A 104 -3.10 11.88 -21.94
N SER A 105 -1.87 12.23 -22.32
CA SER A 105 -0.95 11.26 -22.90
C SER A 105 -0.53 10.23 -21.86
N GLN A 106 -0.44 8.97 -22.26
CA GLN A 106 0.03 7.89 -21.42
C GLN A 106 0.79 6.87 -22.29
N PRO A 107 1.87 6.27 -21.79
CA PRO A 107 2.61 5.24 -22.52
C PRO A 107 1.76 3.98 -22.65
N PHE A 108 2.12 3.13 -23.62
CA PHE A 108 1.46 1.84 -23.77
C PHE A 108 1.63 0.98 -22.50
N GLY A 109 0.53 0.41 -22.00
CA GLY A 109 0.55 -0.41 -20.78
C GLY A 109 0.64 0.39 -19.47
N TYR A 110 0.31 1.70 -19.49
CA TYR A 110 0.33 2.50 -18.28
C TYR A 110 -0.68 2.02 -17.25
N GLU A 111 -0.23 1.80 -16.01
CA GLU A 111 -1.08 1.32 -14.94
C GLU A 111 -1.97 2.43 -14.37
N ASN A 112 -3.26 2.13 -14.26
CA ASN A 112 -4.27 3.01 -13.69
C ASN A 112 -4.92 2.32 -12.47
N SER A 113 -5.27 3.11 -11.46
CA SER A 113 -6.00 2.68 -10.28
C SER A 113 -7.17 3.64 -10.03
N ASP A 114 -8.20 3.17 -9.33
CA ASP A 114 -9.38 3.99 -9.04
C ASP A 114 -9.01 5.28 -8.30
N LEU A 115 -8.11 5.18 -7.32
CA LEU A 115 -7.61 6.32 -6.55
C LEU A 115 -6.82 7.31 -7.43
N LYS A 116 -6.02 6.80 -8.38
CA LYS A 116 -5.26 7.63 -9.30
C LYS A 116 -6.18 8.36 -10.28
N ASN A 117 -7.15 7.66 -10.84
CA ASN A 117 -8.11 8.24 -11.76
C ASN A 117 -8.91 9.37 -11.10
N LEU A 118 -9.36 9.16 -9.86
CA LEU A 118 -10.09 10.17 -9.08
C LEU A 118 -9.22 11.41 -8.81
N TYR A 119 -7.97 11.21 -8.39
CA TYR A 119 -7.04 12.33 -8.16
C TYR A 119 -6.76 13.14 -9.43
N LEU A 120 -6.50 12.47 -10.55
CA LEU A 120 -6.22 13.13 -11.83
C LEU A 120 -7.45 13.90 -12.35
N SER A 121 -8.66 13.36 -12.20
CA SER A 121 -9.88 14.08 -12.59
C SER A 121 -10.13 15.32 -11.73
N ASP A 122 -9.94 15.22 -10.41
CA ASP A 122 -10.15 16.34 -9.49
C ASP A 122 -9.17 17.47 -9.78
N THR A 123 -7.89 17.16 -9.92
CA THR A 123 -6.86 18.14 -10.28
C THR A 123 -7.12 18.80 -11.64
N GLN A 124 -7.58 18.04 -12.64
CA GLN A 124 -7.95 18.58 -13.93
C GLN A 124 -9.16 19.53 -13.82
N LEU A 125 -10.20 19.16 -13.07
CA LEU A 125 -11.37 20.02 -12.84
C LEU A 125 -10.99 21.31 -12.11
N GLN A 126 -10.16 21.19 -11.07
CA GLN A 126 -9.68 22.35 -10.32
C GLN A 126 -8.86 23.30 -11.20
N SER A 127 -8.03 22.77 -12.10
CA SER A 127 -7.26 23.60 -13.04
C SER A 127 -8.12 24.42 -14.00
N ARG A 128 -9.38 24.01 -14.22
CA ARG A 128 -10.37 24.70 -15.06
C ARG A 128 -11.28 25.64 -14.27
N MET A 129 -11.15 25.70 -12.95
CA MET A 129 -11.93 26.64 -12.15
C MET A 129 -11.48 28.07 -12.46
N VAL A 130 -12.17 28.71 -13.40
CA VAL A 130 -12.06 30.13 -13.68
C VAL A 130 -13.32 30.79 -13.13
N THR A 131 -13.15 31.68 -12.17
CA THR A 131 -14.22 32.58 -11.72
C THR A 131 -14.10 33.88 -12.53
N PRO A 132 -14.99 34.13 -13.50
CA PRO A 132 -14.97 35.41 -14.19
C PRO A 132 -15.30 36.50 -13.18
N VAL A 133 -14.39 37.47 -13.04
CA VAL A 133 -14.67 38.72 -12.31
C VAL A 133 -15.50 39.57 -13.25
N ILE A 134 -16.83 39.49 -13.11
CA ILE A 134 -17.76 40.30 -13.90
C ILE A 134 -18.14 41.51 -13.05
N THR A 135 -17.90 42.70 -13.56
CA THR A 135 -18.32 43.94 -12.88
C THR A 135 -19.80 44.20 -13.12
N GLN A 136 -20.43 44.97 -12.22
CA GLN A 136 -21.87 45.28 -12.31
C GLN A 136 -22.24 45.92 -13.65
N GLU A 137 -21.38 46.78 -14.19
CA GLU A 137 -21.57 47.40 -15.50
C GLU A 137 -21.48 46.41 -16.67
N GLN A 138 -20.65 45.37 -16.58
CA GLN A 138 -20.56 44.32 -17.59
C GLN A 138 -21.82 43.44 -17.59
N ILE A 139 -22.36 43.12 -16.41
CA ILE A 139 -23.65 42.41 -16.27
C ILE A 139 -24.77 43.21 -16.92
N LEU A 140 -24.84 44.52 -16.64
CA LEU A 140 -25.87 45.40 -17.18
C LEU A 140 -25.76 45.59 -18.71
N ARG A 141 -24.55 45.56 -19.26
CA ARG A 141 -24.30 45.66 -20.73
C ARG A 141 -24.63 44.39 -21.50
N GLN A 142 -24.45 43.21 -20.93
CA GLN A 142 -24.79 41.93 -21.60
C GLN A 142 -26.31 41.71 -21.73
N GLY A 143 -27.12 42.51 -21.02
CA GLY A 143 -28.57 42.39 -20.98
C GLY A 143 -28.99 41.20 -20.12
N TYR A 144 -30.12 41.33 -19.42
CA TYR A 144 -30.71 40.19 -18.72
C TYR A 144 -31.21 39.19 -19.75
N ALA A 145 -30.63 37.99 -19.80
CA ALA A 145 -31.24 36.88 -20.51
C ALA A 145 -32.60 36.62 -19.85
N ARG A 146 -33.69 36.92 -20.56
CA ARG A 146 -35.04 36.57 -20.10
C ARG A 146 -35.11 35.05 -20.12
N ALA A 147 -35.43 34.46 -18.96
CA ALA A 147 -35.74 33.05 -18.89
C ALA A 147 -36.94 32.79 -19.80
N ASN A 148 -36.75 31.93 -20.82
CA ASN A 148 -37.84 31.34 -21.57
C ASN A 148 -38.42 30.18 -20.78
#